data_AF-A0A1B7VTQ4-F1
#
_entry.id   AF-A0A1B7VTQ4-F1
#
_cell.length_a   1.000
_cell.length_b   1.000
_cell.length_c   1.000
_cell.angle_alpha   90.00
_cell.angle_beta   90.00
_cell.angle_gamma   90.00
#
_symmetry.space_group_name_H-M   'P 1'
#
loop_
_entity.id
_entity.type
_entity.pdbx_description
1 polymer ?
#
loop_
_entity_poly.entity_id
_entity_poly.type
_entity_poly.pdbx_seq_one_letter_code
_entity_poly.pdbx_strand_id
1 'polypeptide(L)'
;MNRHPHERGRQELRSEEETFRLQQAEGRLESGKRRSTFAWIINSIYLLVGMLEILLMLRFFLHFSGANTQNTFAQFIDNLSEPFIAPFSTLLVSPVAGGGANIFDVNILVAIIIYALLGWLALWLVRFLYGR
;
A
#
# COMPACT_ATOMS: atom_id res chain seq x y z
N MET A 1 49.68 -34.16 -32.75
CA MET A 1 48.60 -33.44 -32.04
C MET A 1 47.26 -33.91 -32.62
N ASN A 2 46.80 -35.11 -32.23
CA ASN A 2 45.64 -35.77 -32.86
C ASN A 2 44.51 -35.84 -31.82
N ARG A 3 43.54 -34.92 -31.86
CA ARG A 3 42.38 -34.94 -30.94
C ARG A 3 41.36 -35.95 -31.46
N HIS A 4 41.10 -36.98 -30.66
CA HIS A 4 40.12 -38.03 -30.90
C HIS A 4 38.73 -37.44 -31.25
N PRO A 5 38.12 -37.81 -32.41
CA PRO A 5 36.84 -37.26 -32.87
C PRO A 5 35.68 -37.41 -31.86
N HIS A 6 35.73 -38.45 -31.01
CA HIS A 6 34.66 -38.79 -30.07
C HIS A 6 34.61 -37.91 -28.79
N GLU A 7 35.61 -37.07 -28.56
CA GLU A 7 35.63 -36.15 -27.41
C GLU A 7 34.94 -34.82 -27.71
N ARG A 8 35.00 -34.34 -28.97
CA ARG A 8 34.35 -33.09 -29.39
C ARG A 8 32.83 -33.15 -29.25
N GLY A 9 32.20 -34.21 -29.75
CA GLY A 9 30.74 -34.36 -29.62
C GLY A 9 30.27 -34.43 -28.16
N ARG A 10 31.07 -35.00 -27.25
CA ARG A 10 30.75 -35.02 -25.81
C ARG A 10 30.89 -33.66 -25.13
N GLN A 11 31.76 -32.80 -25.65
CA GLN A 11 31.92 -31.43 -25.16
C GLN A 11 30.80 -30.52 -25.68
N GLU A 12 30.42 -30.67 -26.95
CA GLU A 12 29.31 -29.94 -27.55
C GLU A 12 28.00 -30.24 -26.82
N LEU A 13 27.68 -31.51 -26.57
CA LEU A 13 26.48 -31.90 -25.81
C LEU A 13 26.43 -31.30 -24.39
N ARG A 14 27.57 -31.25 -23.68
CA ARG A 14 27.62 -30.59 -22.36
C ARG A 14 27.45 -29.08 -22.46
N SER A 15 28.02 -28.46 -23.49
CA SER A 15 27.89 -27.02 -23.72
C SER A 15 26.44 -26.65 -24.09
N GLU A 16 25.76 -27.50 -24.86
CA GLU A 16 24.32 -27.37 -25.15
C GLU A 16 23.45 -27.54 -23.91
N GLU A 17 23.75 -28.51 -23.03
CA GLU A 17 23.04 -28.65 -21.76
C GLU A 17 23.28 -27.47 -20.81
N GLU A 18 24.52 -26.96 -20.73
CA GLU A 18 24.84 -25.78 -19.91
C GLU A 18 24.15 -24.53 -20.44
N THR A 19 24.14 -24.30 -21.75
CA THR A 19 23.46 -23.14 -22.36
C THR A 19 21.94 -23.21 -22.17
N PHE A 20 21.32 -24.39 -22.26
CA PHE A 20 19.90 -24.58 -21.95
C PHE A 20 19.59 -24.31 -20.46
N ARG A 21 20.46 -24.76 -19.55
CA ARG A 21 20.32 -24.48 -18.10
C ARG A 21 20.49 -22.99 -17.77
N LEU A 22 21.42 -22.32 -18.45
CA LEU A 22 21.65 -20.88 -18.29
C LEU A 22 20.46 -20.07 -18.79
N GLN A 23 19.91 -20.37 -19.97
CA GLN A 23 18.69 -19.73 -20.48
C GLN A 23 17.49 -19.95 -19.55
N GLN A 24 17.34 -21.15 -18.99
CA GLN A 24 16.27 -21.45 -18.04
C GLN A 24 16.45 -20.71 -16.70
N ALA A 25 17.69 -20.52 -16.25
CA ALA A 25 18.01 -19.73 -15.07
C ALA A 25 17.75 -18.23 -15.29
N GLU A 26 18.13 -17.68 -16.46
CA GLU A 26 17.89 -16.27 -16.81
C GLU A 26 16.38 -15.95 -16.89
N GLY A 27 15.58 -16.80 -17.55
CA GLY A 27 14.13 -16.62 -17.63
C GLY A 27 13.43 -16.65 -16.27
N ARG A 28 13.95 -17.43 -15.30
CA ARG A 28 13.45 -17.49 -13.92
C ARG A 28 13.78 -16.22 -13.12
N LEU A 29 14.92 -15.59 -13.38
CA LEU A 29 15.36 -14.38 -12.70
C LEU A 29 14.62 -13.13 -13.21
N GLU A 30 14.46 -13.01 -14.52
CA GLU A 30 13.71 -11.93 -15.19
C GLU A 30 12.24 -11.91 -14.73
N SER A 31 11.62 -13.09 -14.66
CA SER A 31 10.23 -13.26 -14.21
C SER A 31 10.02 -12.92 -12.73
N GLY A 32 11.04 -13.16 -11.88
CA GLY A 32 10.99 -12.88 -10.45
C GLY A 32 11.09 -11.40 -10.09
N LYS A 33 11.84 -10.62 -10.88
CA LYS A 33 12.19 -9.21 -10.57
C LYS A 33 11.05 -8.21 -10.84
N ARG A 34 10.31 -8.40 -11.93
CA ARG A 34 9.13 -7.55 -12.24
C ARG A 34 7.95 -7.85 -11.30
N ARG A 35 7.75 -9.12 -10.98
CA ARG A 35 6.72 -9.59 -10.05
C ARG A 35 6.94 -9.03 -8.63
N SER A 36 8.20 -8.95 -8.18
CA SER A 36 8.51 -8.51 -6.82
C SER A 36 8.30 -7.01 -6.60
N THR A 37 8.67 -6.17 -7.57
CA THR A 37 8.56 -4.70 -7.46
C THR A 37 7.09 -4.26 -7.45
N PHE A 38 6.28 -4.82 -8.35
CA PHE A 38 4.84 -4.54 -8.42
C PHE A 38 4.11 -4.95 -7.14
N ALA A 39 4.42 -6.15 -6.61
CA ALA A 39 3.84 -6.62 -5.36
C ALA A 39 4.21 -5.73 -4.18
N TRP A 40 5.47 -5.26 -4.13
CA TRP A 40 5.91 -4.35 -3.09
C TRP A 40 5.13 -3.02 -3.09
N ILE A 41 4.96 -2.38 -4.26
CA ILE A 41 4.20 -1.12 -4.37
C ILE A 41 2.74 -1.30 -3.89
N ILE A 42 2.07 -2.34 -4.36
CA ILE A 42 0.67 -2.62 -3.96
C ILE A 42 0.57 -2.84 -2.45
N ASN A 43 1.48 -3.63 -1.87
CA ASN A 43 1.49 -3.89 -0.44
C ASN A 43 1.75 -2.61 0.37
N SER A 44 2.64 -1.73 -0.10
CA SER A 44 2.86 -0.42 0.52
C SER A 44 1.62 0.45 0.51
N ILE A 45 0.86 0.49 -0.61
CA ILE A 45 -0.39 1.25 -0.68
C ILE A 45 -1.41 0.71 0.32
N TYR A 46 -1.61 -0.61 0.35
CA TYR A 46 -2.53 -1.22 1.32
C TYR A 46 -2.13 -0.94 2.77
N LEU A 47 -0.83 -1.01 3.09
CA LEU A 47 -0.34 -0.75 4.43
C LEU A 47 -0.57 0.70 4.85
N LEU A 48 -0.19 1.66 4.00
CA LEU A 48 -0.29 3.09 4.32
C LEU A 48 -1.75 3.55 4.39
N VAL A 49 -2.56 3.18 3.39
CA VAL A 49 -3.99 3.52 3.38
C VAL A 49 -4.69 2.82 4.54
N GLY A 50 -4.46 1.52 4.74
CA GLY A 50 -5.08 0.78 5.84
C GLY A 50 -4.73 1.34 7.22
N MET A 51 -3.47 1.74 7.44
CA MET A 51 -3.05 2.39 8.67
C MET A 51 -3.74 3.73 8.89
N LEU A 52 -3.85 4.55 7.84
CA LEU A 52 -4.55 5.83 7.89
C LEU A 52 -6.05 5.63 8.17
N GLU A 53 -6.69 4.70 7.47
CA GLU A 53 -8.10 4.36 7.66
C GLU A 53 -8.39 3.89 9.09
N ILE A 54 -7.54 3.01 9.65
CA ILE A 54 -7.67 2.56 11.05
C ILE A 54 -7.53 3.74 12.02
N LEU A 55 -6.55 4.62 11.79
CA LEU A 55 -6.33 5.80 12.63
C LEU A 55 -7.56 6.73 12.62
N LEU A 56 -8.12 7.02 11.45
CA LEU A 56 -9.28 7.90 11.31
C LEU A 56 -10.57 7.26 11.83
N MET A 57 -10.76 5.95 11.61
CA MET A 57 -11.87 5.21 12.21
C MET A 57 -11.78 5.22 13.73
N LEU A 58 -10.59 5.00 14.30
CA LEU A 58 -10.40 5.06 15.75
C LEU A 58 -10.75 6.44 16.31
N ARG A 59 -10.29 7.52 15.65
CA ARG A 59 -10.69 8.89 16.00
C ARG A 59 -12.21 9.05 15.97
N PHE A 60 -12.84 8.64 14.88
CA PHE A 60 -14.29 8.69 14.72
C PHE A 60 -15.03 7.95 15.84
N PHE A 61 -14.62 6.72 16.17
CA PHE A 61 -15.23 5.95 17.25
C PHE A 61 -15.04 6.59 18.63
N LEU A 62 -13.88 7.19 18.90
CA LEU A 62 -13.64 7.91 20.15
C LEU A 62 -14.57 9.12 20.29
N HIS A 63 -14.72 9.92 19.24
CA HIS A 63 -15.62 11.07 19.24
C HIS A 63 -17.09 10.63 19.31
N PHE A 64 -17.47 9.64 18.52
CA PHE A 64 -18.82 9.07 18.49
C PHE A 64 -19.27 8.46 19.83
N SER A 65 -18.34 7.82 20.54
CA SER A 65 -18.61 7.26 21.87
C SER A 65 -18.66 8.30 22.99
N GLY A 66 -18.40 9.58 22.68
CA GLY A 66 -18.31 10.64 23.68
C GLY A 66 -17.12 10.46 24.62
N ALA A 67 -16.00 9.95 24.10
CA ALA A 67 -14.80 9.73 24.88
C ALA A 67 -14.34 11.03 25.58
N ASN A 68 -13.80 10.88 26.79
CA ASN A 68 -13.31 12.02 27.56
C ASN A 68 -12.13 12.70 26.84
N THR A 69 -12.29 13.99 26.52
CA THR A 69 -11.28 14.80 25.84
C THR A 69 -9.99 15.02 26.65
N GLN A 70 -10.04 14.77 27.97
CA GLN A 70 -8.86 14.81 28.84
C GLN A 70 -8.08 13.48 28.88
N ASN A 71 -8.58 12.43 28.21
CA ASN A 71 -7.90 11.15 28.18
C ASN A 71 -6.65 11.20 27.29
N THR A 72 -5.50 10.75 27.81
CA THR A 72 -4.21 10.79 27.10
C THR A 72 -4.23 10.00 25.79
N PHE A 73 -4.90 8.84 25.75
CA PHE A 73 -5.00 8.03 24.54
C PHE A 73 -5.88 8.72 23.48
N ALA A 74 -7.01 9.30 23.87
CA ALA A 74 -7.85 10.06 22.95
C ALA A 74 -7.09 11.26 22.36
N GLN A 75 -6.39 12.03 23.19
CA GLN A 75 -5.56 13.15 22.74
C GLN A 75 -4.43 12.70 21.80
N PHE A 76 -3.79 11.56 22.07
CA PHE A 76 -2.77 11.00 21.18
C PHE A 76 -3.34 10.72 19.79
N ILE A 77 -4.51 10.08 19.70
CA ILE A 77 -5.17 9.79 18.42
C ILE A 77 -5.60 11.08 17.72
N ASP A 78 -6.19 12.03 18.44
CA ASP A 78 -6.60 13.31 17.88
C ASP A 78 -5.42 14.08 17.29
N ASN A 79 -4.30 14.16 18.01
CA ASN A 79 -3.09 14.84 17.56
C ASN A 79 -2.42 14.13 16.37
N LEU A 80 -2.34 12.80 16.42
CA LEU A 80 -1.72 12.02 15.34
C LEU A 80 -2.54 12.08 14.04
N SER A 81 -3.86 12.18 14.15
CA SER A 81 -4.78 12.25 13.01
C SER A 81 -5.04 13.68 12.51
N GLU A 82 -4.66 14.71 13.25
CA GLU A 82 -4.96 16.12 12.95
C GLU A 82 -4.48 16.57 11.55
N PRO A 83 -3.25 16.28 11.10
CA PRO A 83 -2.81 16.69 9.76
C PRO A 83 -3.63 16.08 8.62
N PHE A 84 -4.23 14.91 8.83
CA PHE A 84 -5.05 14.22 7.82
C PHE A 84 -6.50 14.73 7.81
N ILE A 85 -6.99 15.23 8.94
CA ILE A 85 -8.32 15.84 9.04
C ILE A 85 -8.29 17.33 8.66
N ALA A 86 -7.17 18.02 8.85
CA ALA A 86 -7.04 19.46 8.61
C ALA A 86 -7.61 19.94 7.25
N PRO A 87 -7.37 19.25 6.10
CA PRO A 87 -7.94 19.66 4.81
C PRO A 87 -9.47 19.57 4.73
N PHE A 88 -10.07 18.75 5.60
CA PHE A 88 -11.51 18.48 5.65
C PHE A 88 -12.21 19.22 6.80
N SER A 89 -11.46 19.89 7.68
CA SER A 89 -12.00 20.53 8.89
C SER A 89 -13.05 21.62 8.61
N THR A 90 -13.03 22.22 7.41
CA THR A 90 -13.98 23.26 6.98
C THR A 90 -14.91 22.81 5.86
N LEU A 91 -14.97 21.51 5.54
CA LEU A 91 -15.75 21.00 4.40
C LEU A 91 -17.26 21.11 4.64
N LEU A 92 -17.71 20.71 5.84
CA LEU A 92 -19.09 20.84 6.26
C LEU A 92 -19.16 21.78 7.45
N VAL A 93 -20.13 22.70 7.41
CA VAL A 93 -20.47 23.53 8.57
C VAL A 93 -21.04 22.61 9.65
N SER A 94 -20.21 22.25 10.63
CA SER A 94 -20.66 21.46 11.78
C SER A 94 -21.79 22.23 12.49
N PRO A 95 -22.96 21.61 12.77
CA PRO A 95 -24.11 22.28 13.39
C PRO A 95 -23.86 22.82 14.81
N VAL A 96 -22.69 22.56 15.38
CA VAL A 96 -22.35 22.86 16.78
C VAL A 96 -21.44 24.09 16.86
N ALA A 97 -21.86 25.20 16.25
CA ALA A 97 -21.26 26.52 16.51
C ALA A 97 -21.57 27.06 17.94
N GLY A 98 -22.09 26.22 18.84
CA GLY A 98 -22.70 26.62 20.11
C GLY A 98 -22.20 25.88 21.36
N GLY A 99 -20.91 25.57 21.45
CA GLY A 99 -20.26 25.20 22.72
C GLY A 99 -20.61 23.82 23.31
N GLY A 100 -21.35 22.97 22.58
CA GLY A 100 -21.52 21.56 22.92
C GLY A 100 -20.35 20.73 22.37
N ALA A 101 -19.89 19.74 23.12
CA ALA A 101 -18.90 18.78 22.64
C ALA A 101 -19.31 18.27 21.25
N ASN A 102 -18.43 18.41 20.26
CA ASN A 102 -18.61 17.90 18.90
C ASN A 102 -18.63 16.36 18.94
N ILE A 103 -19.78 15.78 19.29
CA ILE A 103 -19.94 14.31 19.41
C ILE A 103 -20.03 13.65 18.02
N PHE A 104 -20.38 14.42 16.98
CA PHE A 104 -20.51 13.91 15.62
C PHE A 104 -19.84 14.84 14.60
N ASP A 105 -18.57 14.57 14.30
CA ASP A 105 -17.82 15.31 13.28
C ASP A 105 -17.96 14.62 11.92
N VAL A 106 -18.91 15.09 11.12
CA VAL A 106 -19.18 14.58 9.76
C VAL A 106 -17.94 14.73 8.86
N ASN A 107 -17.06 15.69 9.15
CA ASN A 107 -15.84 15.88 8.38
C ASN A 107 -14.88 14.69 8.50
N ILE A 108 -14.84 14.01 9.66
CA ILE A 108 -14.03 12.80 9.84
C ILE A 108 -14.56 11.68 8.95
N LEU A 109 -15.88 11.52 8.86
CA LEU A 109 -16.49 10.51 8.00
C LEU A 109 -16.20 10.77 6.51
N VAL A 110 -16.26 12.04 6.09
CA VAL A 110 -15.86 12.45 4.74
C VAL A 110 -14.39 12.12 4.48
N ALA A 111 -13.50 12.41 5.43
CA ALA A 111 -12.07 12.10 5.29
C ALA A 111 -11.83 10.59 5.08
N ILE A 112 -12.46 9.72 5.89
CA ILE A 112 -12.41 8.25 5.73
C ILE A 112 -12.83 7.85 4.32
N ILE A 113 -13.98 8.34 3.84
CA ILE A 113 -14.48 7.98 2.50
C ILE A 113 -13.51 8.44 1.40
N ILE A 114 -12.99 9.66 1.50
CA ILE A 114 -12.08 10.21 0.49
C ILE A 114 -10.75 9.46 0.47
N TYR A 115 -10.16 9.17 1.63
CA TYR A 115 -8.92 8.40 1.69
C TYR A 115 -9.09 6.96 1.17
N ALA A 116 -10.22 6.31 1.45
CA ALA A 116 -10.53 5.00 0.91
C ALA A 116 -10.65 5.04 -0.63
N LEU A 117 -11.31 6.06 -1.18
CA LEU A 117 -11.44 6.27 -2.63
C LEU A 117 -10.08 6.56 -3.28
N LEU A 118 -9.24 7.39 -2.67
CA LEU A 118 -7.90 7.70 -3.16
C LEU A 118 -7.00 6.46 -3.14
N GLY A 119 -7.07 5.65 -2.08
CA GLY A 119 -6.35 4.38 -1.98
C GLY A 119 -6.80 3.37 -3.04
N TRP A 120 -8.10 3.25 -3.25
CA TRP A 120 -8.66 2.40 -4.31
C TRP A 120 -8.22 2.87 -5.71
N LEU A 121 -8.26 4.17 -5.96
CA LEU A 121 -7.77 4.77 -7.21
C LEU A 121 -6.28 4.50 -7.41
N ALA A 122 -5.45 4.66 -6.38
CA ALA A 122 -4.02 4.39 -6.44
C ALA A 122 -3.74 2.92 -6.81
N LEU A 123 -4.44 1.97 -6.18
CA LEU A 123 -4.33 0.54 -6.52
C LEU A 123 -4.76 0.26 -7.95
N TRP A 124 -5.85 0.89 -8.40
CA TRP A 124 -6.35 0.75 -9.76
C TRP A 124 -5.33 1.27 -10.78
N LEU A 125 -4.75 2.46 -10.54
CA LEU A 125 -3.71 3.05 -11.39
C LEU A 125 -2.48 2.15 -11.48
N VAL A 126 -1.99 1.63 -10.35
CA VAL A 126 -0.84 0.71 -10.34
C VAL A 126 -1.15 -0.53 -11.17
N ARG A 127 -2.32 -1.15 -10.98
CA ARG A 127 -2.72 -2.32 -11.79
C ARG A 127 -2.85 -2.00 -13.28
N PHE A 128 -3.37 -0.83 -13.62
CA PHE A 128 -3.51 -0.40 -15.01
C PHE A 128 -2.16 -0.16 -15.70
N LEU A 129 -1.20 0.47 -15.01
CA LEU A 129 0.11 0.79 -15.58
C LEU A 129 1.01 -0.43 -15.79
N TYR A 130 0.95 -1.40 -14.88
CA TYR A 130 1.79 -2.61 -14.92
C TYR A 130 1.07 -3.83 -15.53
N GLY A 131 -0.23 -3.73 -15.81
CA GLY A 131 -1.04 -4.75 -16.47
C GLY A 131 -1.05 -4.66 -18.00
N ARG A 132 -0.35 -3.69 -18.60
CA ARG A 132 0.04 -3.64 -20.01
C ARG A 132 1.42 -4.26 -20.19
#